data_AF-A0A7V7MLV7-F1
#
_entry.id   AF-A0A7V7MLV7-F1
#
_cell.length_a   1.000
_cell.length_b   1.000
_cell.length_c   1.000
_cell.angle_alpha   90.00
_cell.angle_beta   90.00
_cell.angle_gamma   90.00
#
_symmetry.space_group_name_H-M   'P 1'
#
loop_
_entity.id
_entity.type
_entity.pdbx_description
1 polymer ?
#
loop_
_entity_poly.entity_id
_entity_poly.type
_entity_poly.pdbx_seq_one_letter_code
_entity_poly.pdbx_strand_id
1 'polypeptide(L)'
;MWPQPVDFLAVDWNGTVVPFFGQDPYHQALATLRQWRASGTGLFIVSAAPQKVIEADVERVGLEVDGTIGCSTKGPTFRRLCQSHGRGLVVGDHPTDLRAALEAGMPFYQACLEGQHAIAGRSGSFQSWAEAALLVPVQP
;
A
#
# COMPACT_ATOMS: atom_id res chain seq x y z
N MET A 1 -3.72 21.30 8.66
CA MET A 1 -3.08 21.31 7.32
C MET A 1 -3.67 20.12 6.58
N TRP A 2 -4.39 20.34 5.48
CA TRP A 2 -5.02 19.24 4.72
C TRP A 2 -3.94 18.34 4.11
N PRO A 3 -4.14 17.01 4.04
CA PRO A 3 -3.13 16.13 3.49
C PRO A 3 -2.88 16.50 2.01
N GLN A 4 -1.62 16.70 1.66
CA GLN A 4 -1.20 17.04 0.30
C GLN A 4 -1.43 15.82 -0.62
N PRO A 5 -1.77 16.02 -1.90
CA PRO A 5 -1.88 14.93 -2.85
C PRO A 5 -0.57 14.14 -2.95
N VAL A 6 -0.67 12.83 -3.12
CA VAL A 6 0.49 11.94 -3.30
C VAL A 6 0.69 11.61 -4.77
N ASP A 7 1.95 11.42 -5.17
CA ASP A 7 2.33 11.08 -6.53
C ASP A 7 2.29 9.54 -6.74
N PHE A 8 2.52 8.77 -5.66
CA PHE A 8 2.36 7.31 -5.68
C PHE A 8 1.93 6.71 -4.34
N LEU A 9 1.48 5.47 -4.41
CA LEU A 9 1.17 4.58 -3.29
C LEU A 9 2.11 3.38 -3.32
N ALA A 10 2.71 3.08 -2.17
CA ALA A 10 3.40 1.81 -1.94
C ALA A 10 2.55 0.95 -1.01
N VAL A 11 1.97 -0.11 -1.56
CA VAL A 11 0.94 -0.91 -0.89
C VAL A 11 1.52 -2.28 -0.56
N ASP A 12 1.48 -2.64 0.72
CA ASP A 12 1.74 -4.01 1.15
C ASP A 12 0.65 -4.98 0.65
N TRP A 13 0.94 -6.28 0.63
CA TRP A 13 0.05 -7.27 0.07
C TRP A 13 -0.70 -8.10 1.13
N ASN A 14 0.01 -8.92 1.91
CA ASN A 14 -0.60 -9.85 2.86
C ASN A 14 -1.01 -9.13 4.13
N GLY A 15 -2.23 -9.37 4.60
CA GLY A 15 -2.81 -8.62 5.71
C GLY A 15 -3.36 -7.24 5.30
N THR A 16 -3.00 -6.75 4.11
CA THR A 16 -3.38 -5.43 3.59
C THR A 16 -4.41 -5.50 2.46
N VAL A 17 -4.07 -6.14 1.34
CA VAL A 17 -4.94 -6.28 0.15
C VAL A 17 -5.61 -7.64 0.15
N VAL A 18 -4.87 -8.68 0.50
CA VAL A 18 -5.35 -10.06 0.67
C VAL A 18 -5.05 -10.52 2.10
N PRO A 19 -5.81 -11.43 2.70
CA PRO A 19 -5.42 -12.04 3.99
C PRO A 19 -4.09 -12.78 3.88
N PHE A 20 -3.91 -13.53 2.79
CA PHE A 20 -2.68 -14.24 2.46
C PHE A 20 -2.60 -14.50 0.95
N PHE A 21 -1.40 -14.76 0.44
CA PHE A 21 -1.19 -15.17 -0.96
C PHE A 21 -2.14 -16.31 -1.37
N GLY A 22 -2.71 -16.19 -2.57
CA GLY A 22 -3.65 -17.17 -3.12
C GLY A 22 -5.09 -17.03 -2.64
N GLN A 23 -5.37 -16.17 -1.65
CA GLN A 23 -6.73 -15.92 -1.17
C GLN A 23 -7.41 -14.76 -1.90
N ASP A 24 -8.72 -14.66 -1.74
CA ASP A 24 -9.47 -13.54 -2.30
C ASP A 24 -9.09 -12.22 -1.60
N PRO A 25 -9.00 -11.10 -2.35
CA PRO A 25 -8.79 -9.80 -1.76
C PRO A 25 -9.89 -9.42 -0.77
N TYR A 26 -9.53 -8.59 0.22
CA TYR A 26 -10.52 -7.99 1.09
C TYR A 26 -11.57 -7.23 0.28
N HIS A 27 -12.80 -7.23 0.78
CA HIS A 27 -13.93 -6.55 0.14
C HIS A 27 -13.56 -5.11 -0.23
N GLN A 28 -13.80 -4.72 -1.49
CA GLN A 28 -13.47 -3.43 -2.10
C GLN A 28 -11.99 -3.07 -2.28
N ALA A 29 -11.04 -3.89 -1.83
CA ALA A 29 -9.61 -3.58 -1.98
C ALA A 29 -9.21 -3.26 -3.42
N LEU A 30 -9.54 -4.16 -4.35
CA LEU A 30 -9.20 -3.97 -5.77
C LEU A 30 -9.93 -2.76 -6.39
N ALA A 31 -11.17 -2.49 -6.00
CA ALA A 31 -11.94 -1.36 -6.53
C ALA A 31 -11.31 -0.03 -6.10
N THR A 32 -10.95 0.09 -4.81
CA THR A 32 -10.29 1.27 -4.26
C THR A 32 -8.92 1.49 -4.90
N LEU A 33 -8.10 0.43 -5.04
CA LEU A 33 -6.78 0.53 -5.68
C LEU A 33 -6.87 0.96 -7.15
N ARG A 34 -7.83 0.40 -7.92
CA ARG A 34 -8.08 0.80 -9.30
C ARG A 34 -8.54 2.26 -9.39
N GLN A 35 -9.39 2.71 -8.47
CA GLN A 35 -9.83 4.09 -8.41
C GLN A 35 -8.65 5.03 -8.19
N TRP A 36 -7.77 4.74 -7.23
CA TRP A 36 -6.58 5.55 -6.97
C TRP A 36 -5.60 5.58 -8.15
N ARG A 37 -5.44 4.45 -8.84
CA ARG A 37 -4.63 4.43 -10.06
C ARG A 37 -5.26 5.24 -11.19
N ALA A 38 -6.58 5.14 -11.38
CA ALA A 38 -7.31 5.86 -12.42
C ALA A 38 -7.28 7.40 -12.24
N SER A 39 -7.06 7.88 -11.00
CA SER A 39 -6.82 9.29 -10.69
C SER A 39 -5.37 9.75 -10.93
N GLY A 40 -4.56 8.94 -11.62
CA GLY A 40 -3.18 9.30 -11.98
C GLY A 40 -2.14 9.09 -10.86
N THR A 41 -2.53 8.54 -9.71
CA THR A 41 -1.59 8.18 -8.65
C THR A 41 -0.90 6.86 -9.00
N GLY A 42 0.44 6.85 -9.00
CA GLY A 42 1.19 5.61 -9.25
C GLY A 42 0.90 4.54 -8.19
N LEU A 43 0.69 3.30 -8.60
CA LEU A 43 0.37 2.19 -7.71
C LEU A 43 1.47 1.12 -7.75
N PHE A 44 2.20 0.99 -6.65
CA PHE A 44 3.27 -0.01 -6.49
C PHE A 44 2.92 -1.00 -5.39
N ILE A 45 2.97 -2.29 -5.69
CA ILE A 45 2.82 -3.35 -4.69
C ILE A 45 4.20 -3.74 -4.17
N VAL A 46 4.41 -3.62 -2.87
CA VAL A 46 5.70 -3.90 -2.23
C VAL A 46 5.52 -4.92 -1.11
N SER A 47 5.99 -6.13 -1.33
CA SER A 47 5.80 -7.25 -0.41
C SER A 47 7.13 -7.81 0.10
N ALA A 48 7.12 -8.29 1.34
CA ALA A 48 8.22 -9.05 1.93
C ALA A 48 8.22 -10.50 1.42
N ALA A 49 8.26 -10.69 0.10
CA ALA A 49 8.14 -11.97 -0.59
C ALA A 49 9.06 -12.03 -1.81
N PRO A 50 9.38 -13.23 -2.34
CA PRO A 50 10.07 -13.34 -3.62
C PRO A 50 9.29 -12.69 -4.76
N GLN A 51 10.00 -12.02 -5.67
CA GLN A 51 9.41 -11.28 -6.81
C GLN A 51 8.36 -12.10 -7.57
N LYS A 52 8.69 -13.34 -7.95
CA LYS A 52 7.77 -14.22 -8.71
C LYS A 52 6.48 -14.55 -7.96
N VAL A 53 6.52 -14.59 -6.63
CA VAL A 53 5.35 -14.93 -5.81
C VAL A 53 4.37 -13.77 -5.80
N ILE A 54 4.86 -12.55 -5.57
CA ILE A 54 3.99 -11.36 -5.56
C ILE A 54 3.46 -11.04 -6.96
N GLU A 55 4.27 -11.18 -8.01
CA GLU A 55 3.82 -11.03 -9.40
C GLU A 55 2.67 -11.97 -9.74
N ALA A 56 2.83 -13.27 -9.45
CA ALA A 56 1.81 -14.27 -9.75
C ALA A 56 0.50 -14.00 -9.00
N ASP A 57 0.57 -13.54 -7.75
CA ASP A 57 -0.65 -13.29 -6.98
C ASP A 57 -1.37 -11.99 -7.38
N VAL A 58 -0.61 -10.95 -7.74
CA VAL A 58 -1.17 -9.71 -8.32
C VAL A 58 -1.82 -9.99 -9.67
N GLU A 59 -1.18 -10.80 -10.51
CA GLU A 59 -1.74 -11.24 -11.80
C GLU A 59 -3.02 -12.06 -11.61
N ARG A 60 -3.02 -13.02 -10.68
CA ARG A 60 -4.18 -13.87 -10.36
C ARG A 60 -5.43 -13.05 -10.04
N VAL A 61 -5.28 -11.94 -9.31
CA VAL A 61 -6.41 -11.09 -8.91
C VAL A 61 -6.77 -10.02 -9.96
N GLY A 62 -6.05 -9.98 -11.09
CA GLY A 62 -6.31 -9.07 -12.19
C GLY A 62 -6.16 -7.59 -11.80
N LEU A 63 -5.19 -7.28 -10.94
CA LEU A 63 -4.89 -5.90 -10.54
C LEU A 63 -3.79 -5.32 -11.44
N GLU A 64 -4.13 -4.29 -12.20
CA GLU A 64 -3.13 -3.49 -12.91
C GLU A 64 -2.39 -2.56 -11.95
N VAL A 65 -1.06 -2.60 -12.00
CA VAL A 65 -0.18 -1.81 -11.13
C VAL A 65 0.98 -1.26 -11.95
N ASP A 66 1.58 -0.17 -11.48
CA ASP A 66 2.73 0.46 -12.14
C ASP A 66 4.05 -0.22 -11.74
N GLY A 67 4.03 -1.05 -10.69
CA GLY A 67 5.09 -2.01 -10.41
C GLY A 67 4.77 -2.97 -9.28
N THR A 68 5.35 -4.17 -9.36
CA THR A 68 5.39 -5.17 -8.28
C THR A 68 6.83 -5.35 -7.81
N ILE A 69 7.05 -5.33 -6.50
CA ILE A 69 8.39 -5.40 -5.92
C ILE A 69 8.37 -6.38 -4.74
N GLY A 70 8.94 -7.56 -4.98
CA GLY A 70 9.31 -8.51 -3.94
C GLY A 70 10.67 -8.15 -3.36
N CYS A 71 10.76 -8.02 -2.04
CA CYS A 71 12.00 -7.64 -1.36
C CYS A 71 12.14 -8.28 0.02
N SER A 72 13.36 -8.35 0.54
CA SER A 72 13.60 -8.77 1.93
C SER A 72 13.45 -7.62 2.93
N THR A 73 13.65 -6.38 2.48
CA THR A 73 13.54 -5.17 3.30
C THR A 73 12.90 -4.05 2.49
N LYS A 74 11.85 -3.43 3.04
CA LYS A 74 11.04 -2.44 2.30
C LYS A 74 11.59 -1.02 2.35
N GLY A 75 12.30 -0.63 3.41
CA GLY A 75 12.81 0.74 3.61
C GLY A 75 13.65 1.28 2.44
N PRO A 76 14.65 0.54 1.92
CA PRO A 76 15.42 0.94 0.73
C PRO A 76 14.55 1.04 -0.54
N THR A 77 13.58 0.13 -0.70
CA THR A 77 12.64 0.13 -1.83
C THR A 77 11.79 1.39 -1.83
N PHE A 78 11.22 1.75 -0.68
CA PHE A 78 10.42 2.96 -0.51
C PHE A 78 11.22 4.23 -0.81
N ARG A 79 12.47 4.33 -0.32
CA ARG A 79 13.37 5.45 -0.65
C ARG A 79 13.62 5.57 -2.15
N ARG A 80 13.84 4.45 -2.84
CA ARG A 80 14.02 4.43 -4.30
C ARG A 80 12.75 4.90 -5.02
N LEU A 81 11.58 4.43 -4.59
CA LEU A 81 10.31 4.89 -5.17
C LEU A 81 10.14 6.40 -5.00
N CYS A 82 10.46 6.96 -3.83
CA CYS A 82 10.43 8.42 -3.65
C CYS A 82 11.37 9.17 -4.60
N GLN A 83 12.58 8.66 -4.81
CA GLN A 83 13.54 9.28 -5.73
C GLN A 83 13.06 9.25 -7.19
N SER A 84 12.35 8.20 -7.59
CA SER A 84 11.89 8.00 -8.98
C SER A 84 10.50 8.59 -9.26
N HIS A 85 9.63 8.67 -8.27
CA HIS A 85 8.21 8.96 -8.45
C HIS A 85 7.70 10.12 -7.59
N GLY A 86 8.51 10.71 -6.71
CA GLY A 86 8.14 11.88 -5.92
C GLY A 86 7.62 11.55 -4.52
N ARG A 87 6.52 12.18 -4.12
CA ARG A 87 5.94 12.02 -2.78
C ARG A 87 5.04 10.80 -2.75
N GLY A 88 5.30 9.87 -1.83
CA GLY A 88 4.46 8.68 -1.70
C GLY A 88 3.85 8.51 -0.32
N LEU A 89 2.88 7.60 -0.25
CA LEU A 89 2.25 7.11 0.96
C LEU A 89 2.39 5.59 1.03
N VAL A 90 2.74 5.07 2.21
CA VAL A 90 2.75 3.63 2.45
C VAL A 90 1.40 3.20 3.02
N VAL A 91 0.83 2.12 2.47
CA VAL A 91 -0.36 1.44 2.99
C VAL A 91 0.05 0.03 3.38
N GLY A 92 -0.17 -0.35 4.63
CA GLY A 92 0.17 -1.69 5.12
C GLY A 92 -0.47 -2.00 6.47
N ASP A 93 -0.36 -3.23 6.95
CA ASP A 93 -0.98 -3.65 8.22
C ASP A 93 0.06 -3.87 9.32
N HIS A 94 1.30 -4.18 8.95
CA HIS A 94 2.29 -4.73 9.87
C HIS A 94 3.26 -3.67 10.46
N PRO A 95 3.78 -3.83 11.69
CA PRO A 95 4.79 -2.94 12.27
C PRO A 95 6.06 -2.77 11.44
N THR A 96 6.39 -3.73 10.57
CA THR A 96 7.53 -3.63 9.65
C THR A 96 7.29 -2.61 8.55
N ASP A 97 6.06 -2.44 8.10
CA ASP A 97 5.71 -1.44 7.09
C ASP A 97 5.81 -0.03 7.67
N LEU A 98 5.31 0.15 8.90
CA LEU A 98 5.49 1.40 9.63
C LEU A 98 6.97 1.75 9.79
N ARG A 99 7.80 0.79 10.24
CA ARG A 99 9.24 1.02 10.40
C ARG A 99 9.90 1.41 9.07
N ALA A 100 9.59 0.68 8.00
CA ALA A 100 10.12 0.98 6.67
C ALA A 100 9.65 2.34 6.13
N ALA A 101 8.40 2.73 6.38
CA ALA A 101 7.86 4.03 6.01
C ALA A 101 8.59 5.16 6.76
N LEU A 102 8.79 5.00 8.08
CA LEU A 102 9.55 5.95 8.89
C LEU A 102 11.00 6.09 8.42
N GLU A 103 11.68 4.98 8.11
CA GLU A 103 13.03 4.99 7.54
C GLU A 103 13.11 5.72 6.19
N ALA A 104 12.03 5.64 5.39
CA ALA A 104 11.93 6.31 4.11
C ALA A 104 11.40 7.77 4.20
N GLY A 105 11.00 8.23 5.39
CA GLY A 105 10.39 9.54 5.58
C GLY A 105 9.00 9.66 4.95
N MET A 106 8.28 8.55 4.78
CA MET A 106 6.95 8.50 4.17
C MET A 106 5.84 8.44 5.23
N PRO A 107 4.68 9.07 5.00
CA PRO A 107 3.49 8.81 5.79
C PRO A 107 3.08 7.33 5.67
N PHE A 108 2.47 6.81 6.74
CA PHE A 108 2.00 5.42 6.82
C PHE A 108 0.53 5.37 7.22
N TYR A 109 -0.30 4.77 6.37
CA TYR A 109 -1.70 4.48 6.66
C TYR A 109 -1.87 2.99 6.94
N GLN A 110 -2.33 2.69 8.14
CA GLN A 110 -2.47 1.31 8.58
C GLN A 110 -3.81 0.70 8.16
N ALA A 111 -3.77 -0.44 7.49
CA ALA A 111 -4.90 -1.34 7.35
C ALA A 111 -5.15 -2.04 8.69
N CYS A 112 -6.19 -1.61 9.43
CA CYS A 112 -6.63 -2.24 10.68
C CYS A 112 -7.77 -3.24 10.39
N LEU A 113 -7.55 -4.10 9.40
CA LEU A 113 -8.52 -5.10 8.97
C LEU A 113 -8.60 -6.24 9.99
N GLU A 114 -9.71 -6.99 10.00
CA GLU A 114 -9.88 -8.16 10.87
C GLU A 114 -9.66 -7.91 12.38
N GLY A 115 -9.89 -6.67 12.84
CA GLY A 115 -9.73 -6.31 14.25
C GLY A 115 -8.29 -6.06 14.69
N GLN A 116 -7.35 -5.92 13.75
CA GLN A 116 -5.98 -5.54 14.06
C GLN A 116 -5.92 -4.21 14.82
N HIS A 117 -5.11 -4.17 15.88
CA HIS A 117 -4.93 -2.97 16.67
C HIS A 117 -4.06 -1.94 15.95
N ALA A 118 -4.46 -0.69 16.12
CA ALA A 118 -3.77 0.42 15.50
C ALA A 118 -2.41 0.68 16.18
N ILE A 119 -1.34 0.73 15.37
CA ILE A 119 0.05 0.87 15.80
C ILE A 119 0.33 2.35 16.10
N ALA A 120 1.04 2.63 17.20
CA ALA A 120 1.48 3.97 17.54
C ALA A 120 2.48 4.52 16.51
N GLY A 121 2.32 5.79 16.11
CA GLY A 121 3.20 6.46 15.15
C GLY A 121 2.76 6.42 13.68
N ARG A 122 1.66 5.72 13.36
CA ARG A 122 1.00 5.80 12.04
C ARG A 122 0.47 7.22 11.77
N SER A 123 0.40 7.60 10.49
CA SER A 123 -0.20 8.86 10.05
C SER A 123 -1.73 8.76 9.94
N GLY A 124 -2.25 7.56 9.70
CA GLY A 124 -3.68 7.29 9.59
C GLY A 124 -3.96 5.79 9.72
N SER A 125 -5.24 5.43 9.77
CA SER A 125 -5.68 4.03 9.77
C SER A 125 -7.08 3.92 9.18
N PHE A 126 -7.41 2.75 8.67
CA PHE A 126 -8.77 2.40 8.23
C PHE A 126 -9.13 0.99 8.69
N GLN A 127 -10.42 0.76 8.93
CA GLN A 127 -10.97 -0.55 9.30
C GLN A 127 -11.64 -1.25 8.11
N SER A 128 -11.78 -0.57 6.97
CA SER A 128 -12.30 -1.12 5.73
C SER A 128 -11.73 -0.40 4.51
N TRP A 129 -11.71 -1.09 3.36
CA TRP A 129 -11.32 -0.45 2.10
C TRP A 129 -12.31 0.61 1.59
N ALA A 130 -13.56 0.58 2.06
CA ALA A 130 -14.53 1.66 1.87
C ALA A 130 -14.06 2.96 2.53
N GLU A 131 -13.56 2.86 3.76
CA GLU A 131 -13.01 4.01 4.50
C GLU A 131 -11.71 4.47 3.84
N ALA A 132 -10.83 3.54 3.46
CA ALA A 132 -9.58 3.87 2.78
C ALA A 132 -9.81 4.79 1.58
N ALA A 133 -10.83 4.52 0.75
CA ALA A 133 -11.17 5.30 -0.44
C ALA A 133 -11.40 6.81 -0.14
N LEU A 134 -11.73 7.17 1.10
CA LEU A 134 -11.96 8.54 1.54
C LEU A 134 -10.70 9.23 2.11
N LEU A 135 -9.64 8.47 2.41
CA LEU A 135 -8.48 8.95 3.18
C LEU A 135 -7.32 9.42 2.30
N VAL A 136 -7.15 8.85 1.11
CA VAL A 136 -6.03 9.18 0.23
C VAL A 136 -6.43 10.39 -0.64
N PRO A 137 -5.78 11.55 -0.50
CA PRO A 137 -6.00 12.68 -1.38
C PRO A 137 -5.39 12.36 -2.76
N VAL A 138 -6.19 11.76 -3.62
CA VAL A 138 -5.79 11.50 -5.00
C VAL A 138 -5.79 12.80 -5.81
N GLN A 139 -4.93 12.88 -6.82
CA GLN A 139 -4.96 14.00 -7.77
C GLN A 139 -6.28 13.93 -8.57
N PRO A 140 -6.94 15.06 -8.85
CA PRO A 140 -8.15 15.08 -9.66
C PRO A 140 -7.91 14.67 -11.12
#